data_AF-A0A957GKE7-F1
#
_entry.id   AF-A0A957GKE7-F1
#
_cell.length_a   1.000
_cell.length_b   1.000
_cell.length_c   1.000
_cell.angle_alpha   90.00
_cell.angle_beta   90.00
_cell.angle_gamma   90.00
#
_symmetry.space_group_name_H-M   'P 1'
#
loop_
_entity.id
_entity.type
_entity.pdbx_description
1 polymer ?
#
loop_
_entity_poly.entity_id
_entity_poly.type
_entity_poly.pdbx_seq_one_letter_code
_entity_poly.pdbx_strand_id
1 'polypeptide(L)'
;YFATAIAASCILTGLAFSRLLGWAEKRGWQWQTAVSAAISLLFLIQANLVFHMPTHTATLTAVARALGKPTEVYIAPQTSCSAPRDPERIPYVDSAGVSLLGRPPTAADTAAGIAIANRIAEGQTAAFSEDAGFNLYIGRDVVTNPTQLLNLYNNNAVDLTEMLTMLNSQAFDTVVLRAQFYPPPVLDAIGQNYATTELVQMNGFVYCIMQPRGNP
;
A
#
# COMPACT_ATOMS: atom_id res chain seq x y z
N TYR A 1 -9.38 -13.09 -4.02
CA TYR A 1 -9.42 -13.90 -2.78
C TYR A 1 -9.81 -13.06 -1.56
N PHE A 2 -9.05 -12.00 -1.22
CA PHE A 2 -9.28 -11.18 -0.02
C PHE A 2 -10.66 -10.50 0.04
N ALA A 3 -11.08 -9.82 -1.05
CA ALA A 3 -12.40 -9.16 -1.09
C ALA A 3 -13.57 -10.12 -0.88
N THR A 4 -13.50 -11.33 -1.45
CA THR A 4 -14.50 -12.38 -1.26
C THR A 4 -14.55 -12.87 0.19
N ALA A 5 -13.39 -13.05 0.84
CA ALA A 5 -13.32 -13.44 2.24
C ALA A 5 -13.89 -12.35 3.17
N ILE A 6 -13.61 -11.06 2.89
CA ILE A 6 -14.20 -9.93 3.63
C ILE A 6 -15.72 -9.93 3.45
N ALA A 7 -16.20 -10.00 2.21
CA ALA A 7 -17.64 -10.01 1.92
C ALA A 7 -18.34 -11.19 2.62
N ALA A 8 -17.76 -12.39 2.55
CA ALA A 8 -18.26 -13.55 3.25
C ALA A 8 -18.28 -13.33 4.77
N SER A 9 -17.23 -12.74 5.34
CA SER A 9 -17.14 -12.44 6.77
C SER A 9 -18.20 -11.44 7.22
N CYS A 10 -18.46 -10.38 6.43
CA CYS A 10 -19.52 -9.42 6.71
C CYS A 10 -20.91 -10.08 6.66
N ILE A 11 -21.19 -10.88 5.63
CA ILE A 11 -22.47 -11.59 5.47
C ILE A 11 -22.68 -12.59 6.61
N LEU A 12 -21.69 -13.43 6.89
CA LEU A 12 -21.77 -14.45 7.94
C LEU A 12 -21.90 -13.85 9.34
N THR A 13 -21.19 -12.74 9.62
CA THR A 13 -21.34 -11.99 10.87
C THR A 13 -22.76 -11.47 11.04
N GLY A 14 -23.33 -10.87 9.98
CA GLY A 14 -24.71 -10.38 10.01
C GLY A 14 -25.74 -11.49 10.25
N LEU A 15 -25.60 -12.63 9.55
CA LEU A 15 -26.46 -13.79 9.75
C LEU A 15 -26.33 -14.39 11.15
N ALA A 16 -25.11 -14.51 11.67
CA ALA A 16 -24.86 -15.04 13.00
C ALA A 16 -25.48 -14.16 14.09
N PHE A 17 -25.27 -12.84 14.02
CA PHE A 17 -25.83 -11.90 15.00
C PHE A 17 -27.35 -11.79 14.90
N SER A 18 -27.93 -11.83 13.71
CA SER A 18 -29.39 -11.87 13.53
C SER A 18 -30.00 -13.11 14.22
N ARG A 19 -29.41 -14.30 14.02
CA ARG A 19 -29.86 -15.53 14.68
C ARG A 19 -29.71 -15.46 16.20
N LEU A 20 -28.59 -14.93 16.68
CA LEU A 20 -28.31 -14.80 18.11
C LEU A 20 -29.29 -13.82 18.79
N LEU A 21 -29.57 -12.68 18.17
CA LEU A 21 -30.55 -11.71 18.65
C LEU A 21 -31.96 -12.29 18.68
N GLY A 22 -32.38 -13.00 17.62
CA GLY A 22 -33.69 -13.66 17.58
C GLY A 22 -33.83 -14.79 18.60
N TRP A 23 -32.75 -15.52 18.92
CA TRP A 23 -32.73 -16.47 20.03
C TRP A 23 -32.87 -15.76 21.38
N ALA A 24 -32.16 -14.64 21.57
CA ALA A 24 -32.16 -13.88 22.81
C ALA A 24 -33.53 -13.25 23.11
N GLU A 25 -34.17 -12.71 22.08
CA GLU A 25 -35.54 -12.15 22.14
C GLU A 25 -36.54 -13.19 22.67
N LYS A 26 -36.51 -14.43 22.15
CA LYS A 26 -37.37 -15.52 22.61
C LYS A 26 -37.14 -15.94 24.06
N ARG A 27 -35.96 -15.63 24.61
CA ARG A 27 -35.56 -16.00 25.98
C ARG A 27 -35.86 -14.91 27.01
N GLY A 28 -36.27 -13.72 26.55
CA GLY A 28 -36.70 -12.60 27.38
C GLY A 28 -35.73 -11.42 27.37
N TRP A 29 -36.21 -10.29 27.90
CA TRP A 29 -35.54 -8.98 27.77
C TRP A 29 -34.10 -8.94 28.32
N GLN A 30 -33.82 -9.68 29.39
CA GLN A 30 -32.48 -9.74 30.00
C GLN A 30 -31.46 -10.34 29.02
N TRP A 31 -31.82 -11.40 28.32
CA TRP A 31 -30.97 -12.05 27.31
C TRP A 31 -30.79 -11.16 26.10
N GLN A 32 -31.85 -10.49 25.64
CA GLN A 32 -31.78 -9.57 24.51
C GLN A 32 -30.82 -8.40 24.80
N THR A 33 -30.91 -7.81 26.00
CA THR A 33 -30.00 -6.73 26.44
C THR A 33 -28.57 -7.24 26.56
N ALA A 34 -28.35 -8.40 27.19
CA ALA A 34 -27.02 -8.98 27.37
C ALA A 34 -26.34 -9.29 26.03
N VAL A 35 -27.06 -9.91 25.09
CA VAL A 35 -26.54 -10.23 23.75
C VAL A 35 -26.27 -8.97 22.95
N SER A 36 -27.16 -7.97 22.99
CA SER A 36 -26.95 -6.70 22.29
C SER A 36 -25.71 -5.99 22.82
N ALA A 37 -25.56 -5.90 24.14
CA ALA A 37 -24.38 -5.32 24.77
C ALA A 37 -23.10 -6.09 24.42
N ALA A 38 -23.14 -7.42 24.41
CA ALA A 38 -22.01 -8.26 24.03
C ALA A 38 -21.58 -8.02 22.57
N ILE A 39 -22.54 -7.94 21.62
CA ILE A 39 -22.27 -7.63 20.22
C ILE A 39 -21.65 -6.23 20.08
N SER A 40 -22.20 -5.23 20.76
CA SER A 40 -21.64 -3.87 20.76
C SER A 40 -20.20 -3.87 21.31
N LEU A 41 -19.94 -4.58 22.40
CA LEU A 41 -18.61 -4.69 22.98
C LEU A 41 -17.62 -5.38 22.04
N LEU A 42 -18.05 -6.45 21.35
CA LEU A 42 -17.23 -7.12 20.34
C LEU A 42 -16.83 -6.17 19.21
N PHE A 43 -17.75 -5.35 18.72
CA PHE A 43 -17.42 -4.34 17.71
C PHE A 43 -16.48 -3.25 18.23
N LEU A 44 -16.62 -2.82 19.47
CA LEU A 44 -15.69 -1.86 20.08
C LEU A 44 -14.28 -2.46 20.25
N ILE A 45 -14.19 -3.73 20.66
CA ILE A 45 -12.91 -4.45 20.74
C ILE A 45 -12.29 -4.55 19.34
N GLN A 46 -13.07 -4.99 18.34
CA GLN A 46 -12.60 -5.08 16.96
C GLN A 46 -12.12 -3.72 16.45
N ALA A 47 -12.92 -2.66 16.64
CA ALA A 47 -12.57 -1.30 16.23
C ALA A 47 -11.26 -0.82 16.87
N ASN A 48 -11.00 -1.18 18.14
CA ASN A 48 -9.74 -0.87 18.80
C ASN A 48 -8.54 -1.65 18.24
N LEU A 49 -8.74 -2.91 17.84
CA LEU A 49 -7.71 -3.77 17.25
C LEU A 49 -7.30 -3.33 15.84
N VAL A 50 -8.24 -2.80 15.06
CA VAL A 50 -7.98 -2.26 13.71
C VAL A 50 -7.93 -0.74 13.68
N PHE A 51 -7.80 -0.10 14.85
CA PHE A 51 -7.81 1.35 14.95
C PHE A 51 -6.63 1.95 14.19
N HIS A 52 -6.94 2.84 13.27
CA HIS A 52 -5.96 3.61 12.51
C HIS A 52 -6.47 5.02 12.27
N MET A 53 -5.58 6.01 12.37
CA MET A 53 -5.95 7.42 12.32
C MET A 53 -4.72 8.30 12.06
N PRO A 54 -4.83 9.36 11.24
CA PRO A 54 -3.82 10.40 11.19
C PRO A 54 -3.83 11.26 12.46
N THR A 55 -2.66 11.69 12.92
CA THR A 55 -2.50 12.46 14.18
C THR A 55 -1.78 13.81 13.96
N HIS A 56 -1.71 14.27 12.70
CA HIS A 56 -0.99 15.47 12.29
C HIS A 56 -1.54 16.81 12.83
N THR A 57 -2.78 16.84 13.33
CA THR A 57 -3.37 18.04 13.96
C THR A 57 -3.48 17.89 15.47
N ALA A 58 -3.57 19.02 16.18
CA ALA A 58 -3.75 19.03 17.64
C ALA A 58 -5.03 18.29 18.07
N THR A 59 -6.13 18.47 17.32
CA THR A 59 -7.40 17.79 17.58
C THR A 59 -7.26 16.27 17.45
N LEU A 60 -6.65 15.80 16.36
CA LEU A 60 -6.48 14.36 16.11
C LEU A 60 -5.51 13.73 17.12
N THR A 61 -4.45 14.45 17.48
CA THR A 61 -3.53 14.06 18.56
C THR A 61 -4.28 13.92 19.89
N ALA A 62 -5.17 14.85 20.24
CA ALA A 62 -5.95 14.79 21.46
C ALA A 62 -6.90 13.57 21.48
N VAL A 63 -7.54 13.26 20.34
CA VAL A 63 -8.37 12.05 20.19
C VAL A 63 -7.53 10.79 20.42
N ALA A 64 -6.37 10.67 19.77
CA ALA A 64 -5.50 9.52 19.95
C ALA A 64 -5.08 9.34 21.41
N ARG A 65 -4.69 10.43 22.10
CA ARG A 65 -4.34 10.38 23.54
C ARG A 65 -5.52 9.97 24.42
N ALA A 66 -6.72 10.51 24.17
CA ALA A 66 -7.92 10.16 24.92
C ALA A 66 -8.28 8.67 24.78
N LEU A 67 -7.96 8.07 23.63
CA LEU A 67 -8.12 6.64 23.35
C LEU A 67 -6.94 5.77 23.83
N GLY A 68 -5.93 6.36 24.49
CA GLY A 68 -4.73 5.65 24.94
C GLY A 68 -3.84 5.13 23.80
N LYS A 69 -3.94 5.75 22.61
CA LYS A 69 -3.18 5.39 21.42
C LYS A 69 -1.90 6.24 21.30
N PRO A 70 -0.82 5.72 20.69
CA PRO A 70 0.33 6.53 20.35
C PRO A 70 -0.07 7.65 19.39
N THR A 71 0.64 8.77 19.46
CA THR A 71 0.39 9.94 18.59
C THR A 71 1.34 10.00 17.41
N GLU A 72 2.37 9.17 17.39
CA GLU A 72 3.36 9.10 16.33
C GLU A 72 4.12 7.78 16.43
N VAL A 73 4.76 7.40 15.33
CA VAL A 73 5.72 6.31 15.26
C VAL A 73 6.96 6.77 14.50
N TYR A 74 8.12 6.22 14.84
CA TYR A 74 9.37 6.46 14.12
C TYR A 74 9.70 5.23 13.31
N ILE A 75 9.73 5.39 11.98
CA ILE A 75 9.92 4.26 11.06
C ILE A 75 10.93 4.66 10.00
N ALA A 76 11.93 3.80 9.80
CA ALA A 76 12.85 3.94 8.66
C ALA A 76 12.06 3.76 7.36
N PRO A 77 12.22 4.68 6.39
CA PRO A 77 11.60 4.53 5.08
C PRO A 77 11.86 3.14 4.48
N GLN A 78 10.84 2.55 3.88
CA GLN A 78 11.02 1.31 3.14
C GLN A 78 11.79 1.61 1.85
N THR A 79 12.91 0.90 1.66
CA THR A 79 13.83 1.11 0.55
C THR A 79 13.91 -0.16 -0.28
N SER A 80 13.54 -0.09 -1.57
CA SER A 80 13.82 -1.17 -2.53
C SER A 80 15.27 -1.21 -3.00
N CYS A 81 16.02 -0.10 -2.96
CA CYS A 81 17.34 -0.02 -3.60
C CYS A 81 18.50 -0.03 -2.63
N SER A 82 18.34 -0.75 -1.51
CA SER A 82 19.39 -0.90 -0.50
C SER A 82 19.98 0.43 -0.03
N ALA A 83 19.15 1.48 0.04
CA ALA A 83 19.55 2.81 0.48
C ALA A 83 19.08 3.01 1.93
N PRO A 84 19.94 2.80 2.95
CA PRO A 84 19.55 3.01 4.34
C PRO A 84 19.07 4.45 4.53
N ARG A 85 18.02 4.62 5.31
CA ARG A 85 17.48 5.93 5.67
C ARG A 85 17.19 5.96 7.16
N ASP A 86 17.43 7.11 7.76
CA ASP A 86 17.11 7.34 9.16
C ASP A 86 15.59 7.26 9.38
N PRO A 87 15.13 6.76 10.53
CA PRO A 87 13.73 6.79 10.89
C PRO A 87 13.11 8.18 10.82
N GLU A 88 11.96 8.30 10.16
CA GLU A 88 11.17 9.52 10.12
C GLU A 88 9.99 9.46 11.07
N ARG A 89 9.59 10.62 11.59
CA ARG A 89 8.43 10.77 12.45
C ARG A 89 7.15 10.72 11.60
N ILE A 90 6.32 9.72 11.84
CA ILE A 90 5.03 9.55 11.17
C ILE A 90 3.91 9.96 12.14
N PRO A 91 3.17 11.05 11.86
CA PRO A 91 2.01 11.45 12.65
C PRO A 91 0.78 10.64 12.21
N TYR A 92 0.83 9.33 12.47
CA TYR A 92 -0.23 8.37 12.19
C TYR A 92 -0.12 7.21 13.17
N VAL A 93 -1.27 6.67 13.56
CA VAL A 93 -1.36 5.44 14.33
C VAL A 93 -2.05 4.37 13.48
N ASP A 94 -1.50 3.18 13.52
CA ASP A 94 -2.10 1.96 12.96
C ASP A 94 -1.90 0.82 13.95
N SER A 95 -2.98 0.30 14.49
CA SER A 95 -2.92 -0.79 15.47
C SER A 95 -2.50 -2.13 14.83
N ALA A 96 -2.58 -2.26 13.50
CA ALA A 96 -2.05 -3.40 12.75
C ALA A 96 -0.57 -3.22 12.34
N GLY A 97 0.04 -2.06 12.63
CA GLY A 97 1.46 -1.79 12.37
C GLY A 97 1.78 -1.29 10.96
N VAL A 98 0.77 -0.99 10.13
CA VAL A 98 0.95 -0.56 8.73
C VAL A 98 0.89 0.97 8.59
N SER A 99 1.63 1.66 9.45
CA SER A 99 1.50 3.11 9.66
C SER A 99 1.99 4.01 8.52
N LEU A 100 2.59 3.44 7.47
CA LEU A 100 3.00 4.17 6.26
C LEU A 100 1.85 4.38 5.25
N LEU A 101 0.71 3.70 5.39
CA LEU A 101 -0.34 3.63 4.36
C LEU A 101 -1.56 4.53 4.60
N GLY A 102 -1.56 5.42 5.59
CA GLY A 102 -2.76 6.22 5.89
C GLY A 102 -2.56 7.66 6.33
N ARG A 103 -1.32 8.18 6.32
CA ARG A 103 -1.10 9.61 6.58
C ARG A 103 -1.40 10.44 5.32
N PRO A 104 -1.98 11.65 5.48
CA PRO A 104 -2.04 12.60 4.38
C PRO A 104 -0.64 12.89 3.82
N PRO A 105 -0.51 13.11 2.49
CA PRO A 105 0.75 13.53 1.90
C PRO A 105 1.15 14.90 2.43
N THR A 106 2.43 15.06 2.76
CA THR A 106 3.01 16.37 3.06
C THR A 106 3.27 17.16 1.78
N ALA A 107 3.61 18.44 1.90
CA ALA A 107 4.07 19.23 0.77
C ALA A 107 5.33 18.62 0.12
N ALA A 108 6.24 18.06 0.93
CA ALA A 108 7.43 17.36 0.44
C ALA A 108 7.06 16.08 -0.33
N ASP A 109 6.11 15.28 0.17
CA ASP A 109 5.64 14.09 -0.55
C ASP A 109 4.98 14.46 -1.89
N THR A 110 4.19 15.54 -1.89
CA THR A 110 3.53 16.04 -3.10
C THR A 110 4.56 16.52 -4.12
N ALA A 111 5.57 17.28 -3.68
CA ALA A 111 6.64 17.75 -4.55
C ALA A 111 7.48 16.57 -5.09
N ALA A 112 7.77 15.57 -4.26
CA ALA A 112 8.48 14.36 -4.67
C ALA A 112 7.70 13.56 -5.71
N GLY A 113 6.38 13.39 -5.52
CA GLY A 113 5.53 12.72 -6.50
C GLY A 113 5.47 13.45 -7.84
N ILE A 114 5.37 14.78 -7.81
CA ILE A 114 5.45 15.61 -9.02
C ILE A 114 6.82 15.50 -9.69
N ALA A 115 7.92 15.45 -8.93
CA ALA A 115 9.26 15.30 -9.47
C ALA A 115 9.42 13.95 -10.20
N ILE A 116 8.96 12.84 -9.59
CA ILE A 116 8.96 11.52 -10.23
C ILE A 116 8.12 11.53 -11.52
N ALA A 117 6.92 12.13 -11.46
CA ALA A 117 6.03 12.22 -12.60
C ALA A 117 6.64 13.05 -13.75
N ASN A 118 7.25 14.19 -13.44
CA ASN A 118 7.96 15.01 -14.43
C ASN A 118 9.13 14.24 -15.05
N ARG A 119 9.85 13.46 -14.25
CA ARG A 119 10.96 12.66 -14.72
C ARG A 119 10.53 11.58 -15.71
N ILE A 120 9.37 10.96 -15.46
CA ILE A 120 8.72 10.05 -16.40
C ILE A 120 8.27 10.79 -17.67
N ALA A 121 7.80 12.03 -17.55
CA ALA A 121 7.31 12.83 -18.68
C ALA A 121 8.41 13.29 -19.65
N GLU A 122 9.67 13.35 -19.22
CA GLU A 122 10.83 13.64 -20.09
C GLU A 122 11.11 12.53 -21.12
N GLY A 123 10.65 11.31 -20.84
CA GLY A 123 10.86 10.15 -21.66
C GLY A 123 9.95 10.07 -22.90
N GLN A 124 10.37 9.32 -23.92
CA GLN A 124 9.67 9.16 -25.19
C GLN A 124 8.92 7.83 -25.36
N THR A 125 9.23 6.81 -24.56
CA THR A 125 8.61 5.46 -24.63
C THR A 125 7.86 5.14 -23.34
N ALA A 126 7.13 4.03 -23.25
CA ALA A 126 6.38 3.75 -22.02
C ALA A 126 7.30 3.71 -20.79
N ALA A 127 6.78 4.12 -19.63
CA ALA A 127 7.49 4.00 -18.36
C ALA A 127 7.01 2.78 -17.58
N PHE A 128 7.96 1.99 -17.09
CA PHE A 128 7.71 0.79 -16.30
C PHE A 128 7.71 1.15 -14.80
N SER A 129 6.56 1.57 -14.29
CA SER A 129 6.43 2.07 -12.92
C SER A 129 5.72 1.08 -12.01
N GLU A 130 6.28 0.83 -10.82
CA GLU A 130 5.62 0.05 -9.77
C GLU A 130 4.37 0.75 -9.23
N ASP A 131 4.33 2.09 -9.30
CA ASP A 131 3.19 2.90 -8.92
C ASP A 131 2.56 3.53 -10.17
N ALA A 132 1.37 3.03 -10.53
CA ALA A 132 0.63 3.51 -11.69
C ALA A 132 0.16 4.97 -11.54
N GLY A 133 0.10 5.49 -10.31
CA GLY A 133 -0.38 6.83 -10.03
C GLY A 133 0.40 7.91 -10.77
N PHE A 134 1.72 7.73 -10.95
CA PHE A 134 2.54 8.69 -11.70
C PHE A 134 2.15 8.76 -13.16
N ASN A 135 2.04 7.60 -13.85
CA ASN A 135 1.68 7.54 -15.25
C ASN A 135 0.26 8.09 -15.48
N LEU A 136 -0.70 7.73 -14.60
CA LEU A 136 -2.06 8.26 -14.65
C LEU A 136 -2.10 9.79 -14.50
N TYR A 137 -1.31 10.35 -13.58
CA TYR A 137 -1.27 11.79 -13.33
C TYR A 137 -0.82 12.59 -14.57
N ILE A 138 0.13 12.07 -15.34
CA ILE A 138 0.64 12.71 -16.57
C ILE A 138 -0.02 12.21 -17.86
N GLY A 139 -1.03 11.33 -17.76
CA GLY A 139 -1.75 10.78 -18.91
C GLY A 139 -0.92 9.83 -19.80
N ARG A 140 0.06 9.13 -19.22
CA ARG A 140 0.83 8.07 -19.91
C ARG A 140 0.24 6.69 -19.66
N ASP A 141 0.57 5.75 -20.56
CA ASP A 141 0.15 4.35 -20.44
C ASP A 141 0.66 3.73 -19.14
N VAL A 142 -0.20 2.94 -18.49
CA VAL A 142 0.17 2.15 -17.32
C VAL A 142 0.64 0.78 -17.78
N VAL A 143 1.92 0.50 -17.57
CA VAL A 143 2.50 -0.82 -17.84
C VAL A 143 2.31 -1.69 -16.59
N THR A 144 1.26 -2.51 -16.62
CA THR A 144 0.93 -3.57 -15.65
C THR A 144 0.62 -3.13 -14.20
N ASN A 145 0.32 -4.11 -13.34
CA ASN A 145 0.22 -4.00 -11.89
C ASN A 145 1.21 -5.01 -11.27
N PRO A 146 2.30 -4.56 -10.62
CA PRO A 146 3.38 -5.42 -10.13
C PRO A 146 2.88 -6.53 -9.21
N THR A 147 2.07 -6.19 -8.21
CA THR A 147 1.59 -7.16 -7.22
C THR A 147 0.71 -8.22 -7.87
N GLN A 148 -0.17 -7.85 -8.80
CA GLN A 148 -0.97 -8.84 -9.53
C GLN A 148 -0.11 -9.70 -10.44
N LEU A 149 0.88 -9.11 -11.11
CA LEU A 149 1.83 -9.84 -11.94
C LEU A 149 2.62 -10.88 -11.13
N LEU A 150 3.12 -10.49 -9.95
CA LEU A 150 3.79 -11.40 -9.03
C LEU A 150 2.87 -12.53 -8.55
N ASN A 151 1.60 -12.22 -8.24
CA ASN A 151 0.63 -13.25 -7.88
C ASN A 151 0.38 -14.23 -9.03
N LEU A 152 0.21 -13.76 -10.26
CA LEU A 152 0.01 -14.64 -11.41
C LEU A 152 1.24 -15.51 -11.68
N TYR A 153 2.44 -14.93 -11.56
CA TYR A 153 3.70 -15.67 -11.69
C TYR A 153 3.81 -16.80 -10.66
N ASN A 154 3.55 -16.50 -9.38
CA ASN A 154 3.59 -17.50 -8.31
C ASN A 154 2.54 -18.63 -8.48
N ASN A 155 1.52 -18.41 -9.30
CA ASN A 155 0.50 -19.41 -9.64
C ASN A 155 0.70 -20.05 -11.02
N ASN A 156 1.86 -19.84 -11.68
CA ASN A 156 2.13 -20.31 -13.04
C ASN A 156 1.06 -19.89 -14.07
N ALA A 157 0.49 -18.70 -13.88
CA ALA A 157 -0.66 -18.20 -14.63
C ALA A 157 -0.31 -16.98 -15.52
N VAL A 158 0.97 -16.73 -15.78
CA VAL A 158 1.44 -15.66 -16.67
C VAL A 158 2.66 -16.10 -17.45
N ASP A 159 2.69 -15.73 -18.72
CA ASP A 159 3.88 -15.79 -19.56
C ASP A 159 4.59 -14.42 -19.52
N LEU A 160 5.88 -14.42 -19.15
CA LEU A 160 6.69 -13.21 -19.02
C LEU A 160 7.56 -12.94 -20.25
N THR A 161 7.55 -13.81 -21.28
CA THR A 161 8.50 -13.74 -22.40
C THR A 161 8.54 -12.35 -23.06
N GLU A 162 7.40 -11.79 -23.44
CA GLU A 162 7.34 -10.48 -24.10
C GLU A 162 7.87 -9.35 -23.20
N MET A 163 7.46 -9.34 -21.93
CA MET A 163 7.91 -8.34 -20.96
C MET A 163 9.42 -8.40 -20.74
N LEU A 164 9.98 -9.61 -20.62
CA LEU A 164 11.42 -9.79 -20.49
C LEU A 164 12.15 -9.34 -21.76
N THR A 165 11.63 -9.62 -22.94
CA THR A 165 12.19 -9.12 -24.20
C THR A 165 12.19 -7.58 -24.25
N MET A 166 11.11 -6.92 -23.83
CA MET A 166 11.04 -5.46 -23.76
C MET A 166 12.04 -4.88 -22.75
N LEU A 167 12.18 -5.48 -21.57
CA LEU A 167 13.15 -5.04 -20.56
C LEU A 167 14.59 -5.23 -21.05
N ASN A 168 14.90 -6.39 -21.63
CA ASN A 168 16.23 -6.71 -22.16
C ASN A 168 16.64 -5.85 -23.35
N SER A 169 15.67 -5.44 -24.17
CA SER A 169 15.91 -4.51 -25.29
C SER A 169 15.84 -3.03 -24.88
N GLN A 170 15.76 -2.74 -23.57
CA GLN A 170 15.66 -1.38 -23.04
C GLN A 170 14.49 -0.57 -23.64
N ALA A 171 13.35 -1.22 -23.88
CA ALA A 171 12.20 -0.59 -24.55
C ALA A 171 11.49 0.50 -23.71
N PHE A 172 11.73 0.53 -22.40
CA PHE A 172 11.17 1.53 -21.50
C PHE A 172 12.21 2.63 -21.23
N ASP A 173 11.81 3.90 -21.29
CA ASP A 173 12.74 5.02 -21.05
C ASP A 173 13.07 5.22 -19.57
N THR A 174 12.16 4.77 -18.71
CA THR A 174 12.17 5.00 -17.26
C THR A 174 11.59 3.77 -16.58
N VAL A 175 12.29 3.29 -15.55
CA VAL A 175 11.78 2.29 -14.62
C VAL A 175 11.70 2.93 -13.24
N VAL A 176 10.56 2.79 -12.55
CA VAL A 176 10.37 3.31 -11.20
C VAL A 176 10.05 2.16 -10.25
N LEU A 177 10.96 1.90 -9.31
CA LEU A 177 10.80 0.87 -8.28
C LEU A 177 10.58 1.50 -6.91
N ARG A 178 9.80 0.83 -6.06
CA ARG A 178 9.52 1.26 -4.67
C ARG A 178 9.69 0.14 -3.65
N ALA A 179 9.09 -1.02 -3.90
CA ALA A 179 9.13 -2.19 -3.01
C ALA A 179 9.51 -3.48 -3.75
N GLN A 180 9.74 -3.43 -5.06
CA GLN A 180 10.14 -4.56 -5.90
C GLN A 180 9.13 -5.71 -5.91
N PHE A 181 7.83 -5.39 -5.93
CA PHE A 181 6.76 -6.41 -6.03
C PHE A 181 6.61 -6.99 -7.45
N TYR A 182 7.70 -7.24 -8.17
CA TYR A 182 7.70 -7.90 -9.48
C TYR A 182 8.20 -9.35 -9.36
N PRO A 183 7.86 -10.24 -10.33
CA PRO A 183 8.48 -11.55 -10.44
C PRO A 183 10.02 -11.46 -10.44
N PRO A 184 10.74 -12.41 -9.81
CA PRO A 184 12.20 -12.38 -9.80
C PRO A 184 12.86 -12.23 -11.18
N PRO A 185 12.41 -12.92 -12.25
CA PRO A 185 12.98 -12.73 -13.58
C PRO A 185 12.84 -11.30 -14.13
N VAL A 186 11.77 -10.59 -13.77
CA VAL A 186 11.56 -9.19 -14.16
C VAL A 186 12.52 -8.28 -13.41
N LEU A 187 12.70 -8.50 -12.10
CA LEU A 187 13.68 -7.75 -11.31
C LEU A 187 15.11 -7.96 -11.80
N ASP A 188 15.46 -9.20 -12.18
CA ASP A 188 16.76 -9.53 -12.75
C ASP A 188 17.00 -8.79 -14.07
N ALA A 189 16.03 -8.80 -14.97
CA ALA A 189 16.11 -8.08 -16.25
C ALA A 189 16.25 -6.55 -16.03
N ILE A 190 15.52 -5.98 -15.06
CA ILE A 190 15.67 -4.57 -14.69
C ILE A 190 17.07 -4.29 -14.16
N GLY A 191 17.56 -5.11 -13.22
CA GLY A 191 18.88 -4.91 -12.59
C GLY A 191 20.06 -5.01 -13.58
N GLN A 192 19.93 -5.85 -14.61
CA GLN A 192 20.93 -6.00 -15.66
C GLN A 192 20.94 -4.84 -16.66
N ASN A 193 19.76 -4.35 -17.06
CA ASN A 193 19.64 -3.44 -18.21
C ASN A 193 19.42 -1.98 -17.84
N TYR A 194 19.04 -1.69 -16.60
CA TYR A 194 18.75 -0.35 -16.11
C TYR A 194 19.65 0.01 -14.92
N ALA A 195 19.96 1.29 -14.78
CA ALA A 195 20.75 1.83 -13.68
C ALA A 195 19.95 2.90 -12.93
N THR A 196 20.02 2.86 -11.60
CA THR A 196 19.46 3.91 -10.75
C THR A 196 20.18 5.22 -11.01
N THR A 197 19.43 6.23 -11.44
CA THR A 197 19.92 7.59 -11.68
C THR A 197 19.54 8.53 -10.55
N GLU A 198 18.44 8.25 -9.86
CA GLU A 198 17.92 9.11 -8.80
C GLU A 198 17.21 8.28 -7.73
N LEU A 199 17.28 8.76 -6.48
CA LEU A 199 16.56 8.23 -5.34
C LEU A 199 15.67 9.32 -4.77
N VAL A 200 14.35 9.10 -4.80
CA VAL A 200 13.36 10.07 -4.33
C VAL A 200 12.61 9.50 -3.14
N GLN A 201 12.64 10.19 -2.00
CA GLN A 201 11.85 9.79 -0.83
C GLN A 201 10.46 10.41 -0.91
N MET A 202 9.43 9.57 -0.83
CA MET A 202 8.03 9.99 -0.83
C MET A 202 7.21 9.06 0.06
N ASN A 203 6.45 9.64 0.99
CA ASN A 203 5.50 8.98 1.85
C ASN A 203 6.08 7.79 2.66
N GLY A 204 7.31 7.94 3.18
CA GLY A 204 8.00 6.88 3.92
C GLY A 204 8.51 5.74 3.05
N PHE A 205 8.61 5.94 1.73
CA PHE A 205 9.26 5.03 0.78
C PHE A 205 10.39 5.74 0.06
N VAL A 206 11.42 4.99 -0.35
CA VAL A 206 12.44 5.47 -1.28
C VAL A 206 12.17 4.86 -2.65
N TYR A 207 11.79 5.71 -3.58
CA TYR A 207 11.62 5.36 -4.99
C TYR A 207 12.95 5.44 -5.72
N CYS A 208 13.17 4.51 -6.62
CA CYS A 208 14.37 4.44 -7.45
C CYS A 208 13.97 4.70 -8.88
N ILE A 209 14.46 5.81 -9.41
CA ILE A 209 14.26 6.16 -10.80
C ILE A 209 15.45 5.63 -11.57
N MET A 210 15.18 4.71 -12.49
CA MET A 210 16.20 4.02 -13.26
C MET A 210 16.03 4.33 -14.74
N GLN A 211 17.14 4.41 -15.45
CA GLN A 211 17.18 4.60 -16.89
C GLN A 211 17.96 3.48 -17.57
N PRO A 212 17.73 3.24 -18.87
CA PRO A 212 18.56 2.35 -19.67
C PRO A 212 20.05 2.63 -19.47
N ARG A 213 20.86 1.59 -19.31
CA ARG A 213 22.33 1.72 -19.24
C ARG A 213 22.95 2.19 -20.56
N GLY A 214 22.15 2.25 -21.63
CA GLY A 214 22.63 2.22 -23.01
C GLY A 214 23.02 0.79 -23.40
N ASN A 215 23.04 0.51 -24.69
CA ASN A 215 23.74 -0.68 -25.16
C ASN A 215 25.24 -0.46 -24.92
N PRO A 216 25.97 -1.44 -24.36
CA PRO A 216 27.43 -1.40 -24.37
C PRO A 216 27.99 -1.29 -25.80
#